data_AF-A0A661B0J5-F1
#
_entry.id   AF-A0A661B0J5-F1
#
_cell.length_a   1.000
_cell.length_b   1.000
_cell.length_c   1.000
_cell.angle_alpha   90.00
_cell.angle_beta   90.00
_cell.angle_gamma   90.00
#
_symmetry.space_group_name_H-M   'P 1'
#
loop_
_entity.id
_entity.type
_entity.pdbx_description
1 polymer ?
#
loop_
_entity_poly.entity_id
_entity_poly.type
_entity_poly.pdbx_seq_one_letter_code
_entity_poly.pdbx_strand_id
1 'polypeptide(L)'
;MNRKFLYVYGAVLLFVVGTFIFWGCDYKGTQYANEEPFVQIYGVPPDSSVLGAAPIMYWWGTDRDGRILGYEYIDIPKPKVSNETYTQLAQNYWDSPQIPDSVNTLDGKTIRWFTTESSMDTIFLTLEQGEDTTEHLFCVRSFDNDSVKSDVECMIYFRVNEPPDSVILLEYDDYPEGDTFWVLDDFTDDWTSIPISWRGHDPDNSIILEYFWWVENVDDPSDTARTSLAEDSLGGVFTGKDSTDGWVRSTNTMLKGIPTGHWRFIIQIRDDAFYPGALDTFEFYAVHPYFDPTVDTNITLMSQGNFPHKLMFLYNSSLGWNDDMWTDFYQPILEQMKNEGYIDDYEAVAGVVSGERLNITKYDMKEYSIIYLYHLGGLINMGVMQTPNSDMLEELHKYVLAGGRTIFDGRKFFAQISEFVDAYSPVGQIPFDMFGISWQSSEAQFNWAESEHPSFGDLNIDSTKVSTIGGIVAVGVYPYFYGVPYAEVLYTAGDYGVSNSIIGMPVACRFAKQTTRSAFFSFPLYVMENDEGQVTTVLDSIFSFVSLGFEEEDTTQSESLFKMWW
;
A
#
# COMPACT_ATOMS: atom_id res chain seq x y z
N MET A 1 -24.08 52.40 46.97
CA MET A 1 -24.20 52.95 45.60
C MET A 1 -25.29 52.18 44.88
N ASN A 2 -26.35 52.86 44.41
CA ASN A 2 -27.57 52.20 43.94
C ASN A 2 -27.29 51.39 42.67
N ARG A 3 -27.54 50.07 42.66
CA ARG A 3 -27.33 49.20 41.48
C ARG A 3 -28.04 49.74 40.22
N LYS A 4 -29.19 50.41 40.40
CA LYS A 4 -29.92 51.10 39.33
C LYS A 4 -29.10 52.22 38.65
N PHE A 5 -28.24 52.90 39.38
CA PHE A 5 -27.37 53.95 38.84
C PHE A 5 -26.26 53.36 37.95
N LEU A 6 -25.73 52.18 38.31
CA LEU A 6 -24.68 51.52 37.54
C LEU A 6 -25.19 51.03 36.17
N TYR A 7 -26.40 50.46 36.13
CA TYR A 7 -27.01 49.99 34.86
C TYR A 7 -27.37 51.13 33.92
N VAL A 8 -27.85 52.27 34.45
CA VAL A 8 -28.19 53.44 33.63
C VAL A 8 -26.92 54.05 33.03
N TYR A 9 -25.85 54.20 33.80
CA TYR A 9 -24.58 54.71 33.26
C TYR A 9 -23.92 53.73 32.29
N GLY A 10 -23.99 52.42 32.55
CA GLY A 10 -23.51 51.39 31.63
C GLY A 10 -24.25 51.42 30.29
N ALA A 11 -25.59 51.51 30.31
CA ALA A 11 -26.40 51.61 29.10
C ALA A 11 -26.15 52.92 28.33
N VAL A 12 -25.98 54.05 29.02
CA VAL A 12 -25.64 55.33 28.39
C VAL A 12 -24.25 55.28 27.77
N LEU A 13 -23.25 54.69 28.45
CA LEU A 13 -21.90 54.55 27.91
C LEU A 13 -21.90 53.64 26.66
N LEU A 14 -22.60 52.51 26.71
CA LEU A 14 -22.76 51.59 25.56
C LEU A 14 -23.48 52.26 24.39
N PHE A 15 -24.52 53.04 24.67
CA PHE A 15 -25.22 53.81 23.65
C PHE A 15 -24.31 54.87 23.03
N VAL A 16 -23.55 55.60 23.85
CA VAL A 16 -22.60 56.63 23.40
C VAL A 16 -21.48 56.00 22.54
N VAL A 17 -20.86 54.92 23.01
CA VAL A 17 -19.83 54.18 22.27
C VAL A 17 -20.41 53.60 20.97
N GLY A 18 -21.62 53.04 21.02
CA GLY A 18 -22.35 52.58 19.83
C GLY A 18 -22.55 53.70 18.82
N THR A 19 -23.04 54.87 19.25
CA THR A 19 -23.20 56.03 18.37
C THR A 19 -21.88 56.56 17.82
N PHE A 20 -20.78 56.53 18.59
CA PHE A 20 -19.46 56.94 18.09
C PHE A 20 -18.89 55.97 17.06
N ILE A 21 -19.17 54.66 17.16
CA ILE A 21 -18.79 53.68 16.16
C ILE A 21 -19.62 53.87 14.87
N PHE A 22 -20.92 54.17 14.99
CA PHE A 22 -21.79 54.41 13.83
C PHE A 22 -21.62 55.79 13.16
N TRP A 23 -21.12 56.81 13.87
CA TRP A 23 -20.85 58.15 13.31
C TRP A 23 -19.37 58.42 12.99
N GLY A 24 -18.46 57.56 13.45
CA GLY A 24 -17.01 57.79 13.38
C GLY A 24 -16.34 57.39 12.06
N CYS A 25 -17.05 56.86 11.08
CA CYS A 25 -16.49 56.43 9.79
C CYS A 25 -17.34 56.86 8.60
N ASP A 26 -17.77 58.13 8.57
CA ASP A 26 -18.05 58.75 7.27
C ASP A 26 -16.69 59.11 6.65
N TYR A 27 -16.25 58.29 5.71
CA TYR A 27 -15.06 58.56 4.90
C TYR A 27 -15.30 59.87 4.15
N LYS A 28 -14.79 60.99 4.68
CA LYS A 28 -14.92 62.32 4.07
C LYS A 28 -13.92 62.46 2.93
N GLY A 29 -14.29 61.86 1.80
CA GLY A 29 -13.69 62.08 0.49
C GLY A 29 -14.76 61.78 -0.55
N THR A 30 -14.78 62.52 -1.66
CA THR A 30 -15.49 62.04 -2.84
C THR A 30 -14.76 60.77 -3.28
N GLN A 31 -15.47 59.64 -3.37
CA GLN A 31 -14.94 58.45 -4.04
C GLN A 31 -14.46 58.91 -5.42
N TYR A 32 -13.18 58.64 -5.74
CA TYR A 32 -12.69 58.92 -7.09
C TYR A 32 -13.55 58.11 -8.06
N ALA A 33 -13.81 58.68 -9.25
CA ALA A 33 -14.50 57.90 -10.27
C ALA A 33 -13.59 56.74 -10.64
N ASN A 34 -14.12 55.51 -10.59
CA ASN A 34 -13.36 54.30 -10.86
C ASN A 34 -12.59 54.44 -12.18
N GLU A 35 -11.27 54.41 -12.14
CA GLU A 35 -10.41 54.37 -13.33
C GLU A 35 -10.14 52.91 -13.71
N GLU A 36 -9.91 52.64 -15.00
CA GLU A 36 -9.55 51.29 -15.44
C GLU A 36 -8.15 50.92 -14.89
N PRO A 37 -7.95 49.68 -14.40
CA PRO A 37 -6.64 49.26 -13.93
C PRO A 37 -5.66 49.12 -15.11
N PHE A 38 -4.36 49.04 -14.79
CA PHE A 38 -3.30 48.80 -15.76
C PHE A 38 -2.74 47.38 -15.60
N VAL A 39 -2.29 46.78 -16.70
CA VAL A 39 -1.57 45.50 -16.71
C VAL A 39 -0.40 45.54 -17.68
N GLN A 40 0.64 44.77 -17.39
CA GLN A 40 1.76 44.55 -18.29
C GLN A 40 2.35 43.16 -18.10
N ILE A 41 2.60 42.46 -19.20
CA ILE A 41 3.32 41.19 -19.21
C ILE A 41 4.82 41.48 -19.04
N TYR A 42 5.46 40.77 -18.12
CA TYR A 42 6.91 40.80 -17.98
C TYR A 42 7.52 40.03 -19.16
N GLY A 43 8.38 40.67 -19.96
CA GLY A 43 8.94 40.10 -21.20
C GLY A 43 9.98 38.99 -21.00
N VAL A 44 9.68 38.02 -20.12
CA VAL A 44 10.46 36.82 -19.86
C VAL A 44 9.48 35.63 -19.83
N PRO A 45 9.40 34.83 -20.90
CA PRO A 45 10.13 34.96 -22.16
C PRO A 45 9.72 36.19 -23.00
N PRO A 46 10.64 36.77 -23.82
CA PRO A 46 10.32 37.88 -24.72
C PRO A 46 9.23 37.53 -25.73
N ASP A 47 8.53 38.55 -26.22
CA ASP A 47 7.60 38.41 -27.34
C ASP A 47 8.28 37.73 -28.55
N SER A 48 7.51 36.90 -29.27
CA SER A 48 7.94 36.07 -30.38
C SER A 48 8.98 34.99 -30.04
N SER A 49 9.10 34.60 -28.77
CA SER A 49 9.97 33.49 -28.36
C SER A 49 9.45 32.13 -28.85
N VAL A 50 10.40 31.26 -29.21
CA VAL A 50 10.15 29.84 -29.48
C VAL A 50 10.42 29.05 -28.19
N LEU A 51 9.42 28.30 -27.73
CA LEU A 51 9.38 27.66 -26.44
C LEU A 51 9.29 26.15 -26.60
N GLY A 52 10.27 25.47 -25.99
CA GLY A 52 10.36 24.02 -25.91
C GLY A 52 9.66 23.43 -24.69
N ALA A 53 9.22 24.23 -23.71
CA ALA A 53 8.37 23.76 -22.61
C ALA A 53 7.29 24.81 -22.30
N ALA A 54 6.29 24.45 -21.49
CA ALA A 54 5.31 25.41 -20.97
C ALA A 54 6.02 26.52 -20.17
N PRO A 55 5.93 27.80 -20.58
CA PRO A 55 6.59 28.88 -19.86
C PRO A 55 5.85 29.23 -18.56
N ILE A 56 6.61 29.63 -17.54
CA ILE A 56 6.04 30.45 -16.46
C ILE A 56 6.01 31.89 -16.94
N MET A 57 4.81 32.41 -17.10
CA MET A 57 4.55 33.78 -17.54
C MET A 57 4.32 34.66 -16.34
N TYR A 58 4.90 35.86 -16.34
CA TYR A 58 4.76 36.83 -15.26
C TYR A 58 4.08 38.08 -15.78
N TRP A 59 3.25 38.71 -14.97
CA TRP A 59 2.63 39.98 -15.26
C TRP A 59 2.54 40.80 -13.98
N TRP A 60 2.33 42.10 -14.13
CA TRP A 60 2.01 42.97 -13.02
C TRP A 60 0.97 43.97 -13.45
N GLY A 61 0.25 44.51 -12.48
CA GLY A 61 -0.66 45.60 -12.74
C GLY A 61 -0.68 46.58 -11.58
N THR A 62 -1.23 47.75 -11.86
CA THR A 62 -1.53 48.75 -10.84
C THR A 62 -2.91 49.31 -11.07
N ASP A 63 -3.59 49.60 -9.99
CA ASP A 63 -4.84 50.34 -10.00
C ASP A 63 -4.56 51.68 -9.29
N ARG A 64 -4.98 52.79 -9.91
CA ARG A 64 -4.61 54.14 -9.47
C ARG A 64 -5.47 54.60 -8.30
N ASP A 65 -6.73 54.18 -8.28
CA ASP A 65 -7.74 54.62 -7.31
C ASP A 65 -8.29 53.47 -6.46
N GLY A 66 -7.91 52.23 -6.76
CA GLY A 66 -8.25 51.07 -5.95
C GLY A 66 -7.09 50.07 -5.79
N ARG A 67 -7.45 48.79 -5.93
CA ARG A 67 -6.53 47.65 -5.92
C ARG A 67 -6.98 46.64 -6.96
N ILE A 68 -6.00 45.99 -7.58
CA ILE A 68 -6.26 44.80 -8.40
C ILE A 68 -6.72 43.66 -7.49
N LEU A 69 -7.86 43.07 -7.84
CA LEU A 69 -8.37 41.85 -7.19
C LEU A 69 -7.82 40.59 -7.85
N GLY A 70 -7.55 40.63 -9.15
CA GLY A 70 -6.97 39.52 -9.87
C GLY A 70 -6.72 39.83 -11.34
N TYR A 71 -6.40 38.78 -12.07
CA TYR A 71 -6.05 38.79 -13.47
C TYR A 71 -6.89 37.76 -14.21
N GLU A 72 -7.04 38.00 -15.50
CA GLU A 72 -7.57 37.04 -16.44
C GLU A 72 -6.55 36.86 -17.56
N TYR A 73 -6.30 35.63 -18.00
CA TYR A 73 -5.49 35.36 -19.19
C TYR A 73 -6.21 34.45 -20.19
N ILE A 74 -5.78 34.51 -21.44
CA ILE A 74 -6.28 33.65 -22.52
C ILE A 74 -5.13 33.28 -23.47
N ASP A 75 -5.10 32.03 -23.91
CA ASP A 75 -4.21 31.52 -24.95
C ASP A 75 -5.03 31.11 -26.17
N ILE A 76 -4.66 31.62 -27.35
CA ILE A 76 -5.36 31.37 -28.60
C ILE A 76 -4.39 30.75 -29.61
N PRO A 77 -4.40 29.43 -29.78
CA PRO A 77 -3.58 28.75 -30.79
C PRO A 77 -4.10 29.09 -32.19
N LYS A 78 -3.22 29.56 -33.08
CA LYS A 78 -3.54 29.94 -34.46
C LYS A 78 -4.26 28.85 -35.25
N PRO A 79 -3.86 27.57 -35.20
CA PRO A 79 -4.51 26.51 -35.97
C PRO A 79 -5.95 26.20 -35.49
N LYS A 80 -6.32 26.57 -34.26
CA LYS A 80 -7.67 26.33 -33.72
C LYS A 80 -8.71 27.33 -34.21
N VAL A 81 -8.32 28.42 -34.85
CA VAL A 81 -9.23 29.46 -35.33
C VAL A 81 -9.02 29.69 -36.82
N SER A 82 -10.00 30.32 -37.49
CA SER A 82 -9.80 30.65 -38.91
C SER A 82 -8.65 31.66 -39.06
N ASN A 83 -7.88 31.58 -40.15
CA ASN A 83 -6.83 32.56 -40.44
C ASN A 83 -7.32 34.01 -40.41
N GLU A 84 -8.55 34.26 -40.88
CA GLU A 84 -9.18 35.59 -40.82
C GLU A 84 -9.41 36.02 -39.37
N THR A 85 -9.99 35.15 -38.53
CA THR A 85 -10.20 35.42 -37.10
C THR A 85 -8.89 35.67 -36.38
N TYR A 86 -7.88 34.83 -36.60
CA TYR A 86 -6.58 34.99 -35.96
C TYR A 86 -5.89 36.29 -36.39
N THR A 87 -5.92 36.60 -37.68
CA THR A 87 -5.37 37.85 -38.22
C THR A 87 -6.07 39.05 -37.60
N GLN A 88 -7.40 39.01 -37.48
CA GLN A 88 -8.16 40.08 -36.82
C GLN A 88 -7.79 40.22 -35.34
N LEU A 89 -7.51 39.15 -34.62
CA LEU A 89 -7.12 39.22 -33.21
C LEU A 89 -5.67 39.71 -33.06
N ALA A 90 -4.73 39.09 -33.79
CA ALA A 90 -3.29 39.35 -33.66
C ALA A 90 -2.84 40.67 -34.32
N GLN A 91 -3.39 41.04 -35.49
CA GLN A 91 -3.03 42.28 -36.18
C GLN A 91 -3.79 43.49 -35.63
N ASN A 92 -5.09 43.36 -35.33
CA ASN A 92 -5.83 44.51 -34.81
C ASN A 92 -5.51 44.79 -33.34
N TYR A 93 -4.90 43.87 -32.59
CA TYR A 93 -4.49 44.16 -31.20
C TYR A 93 -3.62 45.43 -31.11
N TRP A 94 -2.66 45.60 -32.03
CA TRP A 94 -1.79 46.77 -32.06
C TRP A 94 -2.52 48.09 -32.35
N ASP A 95 -3.65 48.02 -33.06
CA ASP A 95 -4.44 49.19 -33.47
C ASP A 95 -5.68 49.42 -32.57
N SER A 96 -6.22 48.38 -31.94
CA SER A 96 -7.39 48.37 -31.06
C SER A 96 -7.43 47.07 -30.22
N PRO A 97 -6.93 47.09 -28.96
CA PRO A 97 -6.79 45.90 -28.12
C PRO A 97 -8.14 45.45 -27.56
N GLN A 98 -8.92 44.71 -28.35
CA GLN A 98 -10.18 44.12 -27.91
C GLN A 98 -10.19 42.62 -28.24
N ILE A 99 -9.92 41.80 -27.23
CA ILE A 99 -10.06 40.35 -27.29
C ILE A 99 -11.43 39.99 -26.70
N PRO A 100 -12.29 39.23 -27.42
CA PRO A 100 -13.61 38.88 -26.91
C PRO A 100 -13.54 38.00 -25.65
N ASP A 101 -14.60 37.97 -24.86
CA ASP A 101 -14.67 37.13 -23.65
C ASP A 101 -14.64 35.63 -23.95
N SER A 102 -14.83 35.25 -25.22
CA SER A 102 -14.68 33.88 -25.68
C SER A 102 -14.39 33.83 -27.17
N VAL A 103 -13.60 32.84 -27.60
CA VAL A 103 -13.25 32.62 -29.00
C VAL A 103 -13.71 31.23 -29.42
N ASN A 104 -14.53 31.14 -30.47
CA ASN A 104 -14.97 29.86 -31.02
C ASN A 104 -13.86 29.26 -31.88
N THR A 105 -13.60 27.97 -31.68
CA THR A 105 -12.60 27.21 -32.42
C THR A 105 -13.24 26.46 -33.60
N LEU A 106 -12.42 26.06 -34.57
CA LEU A 106 -12.84 25.34 -35.77
C LEU A 106 -13.47 23.97 -35.47
N ASP A 107 -13.11 23.36 -34.34
CA ASP A 107 -13.68 22.11 -33.84
C ASP A 107 -15.00 22.30 -33.04
N GLY A 108 -15.53 23.52 -33.00
CA GLY A 108 -16.80 23.83 -32.33
C GLY A 108 -16.70 23.98 -30.82
N LYS A 109 -15.50 24.02 -30.26
CA LYS A 109 -15.26 24.36 -28.85
C LYS A 109 -15.13 25.88 -28.66
N THR A 110 -14.93 26.29 -27.41
CA THR A 110 -14.82 27.70 -27.04
C THR A 110 -13.65 27.88 -26.08
N ILE A 111 -12.70 28.74 -26.47
CA ILE A 111 -11.61 29.21 -25.60
C ILE A 111 -12.16 30.38 -24.77
N ARG A 112 -11.85 30.39 -23.47
CA ARG A 112 -12.32 31.39 -22.51
C ARG A 112 -11.16 31.93 -21.71
N TRP A 113 -11.35 33.12 -21.15
CA TRP A 113 -10.46 33.69 -20.16
C TRP A 113 -10.42 32.82 -18.89
N PHE A 114 -9.22 32.60 -18.37
CA PHE A 114 -8.97 31.94 -17.10
C PHE A 114 -8.67 33.00 -16.03
N THR A 115 -9.31 32.89 -14.87
CA THR A 115 -9.16 33.85 -13.76
C THR A 115 -8.14 33.35 -12.74
N THR A 116 -7.24 34.22 -12.31
CA THR A 116 -6.25 33.94 -11.27
C THR A 116 -5.97 35.18 -10.42
N GLU A 117 -5.71 34.99 -9.13
CA GLU A 117 -5.28 36.09 -8.24
C GLU A 117 -3.76 36.30 -8.28
N SER A 118 -3.03 35.39 -8.94
CA SER A 118 -1.57 35.39 -9.01
C SER A 118 -1.06 36.34 -10.10
N SER A 119 0.13 36.91 -9.88
CA SER A 119 0.87 37.72 -10.85
C SER A 119 1.77 36.87 -11.78
N MET A 120 1.57 35.55 -11.78
CA MET A 120 2.26 34.59 -12.63
C MET A 120 1.46 33.30 -12.74
N ASP A 121 1.64 32.57 -13.84
CA ASP A 121 1.10 31.22 -14.02
C ASP A 121 1.92 30.40 -15.03
N THR A 122 1.78 29.08 -14.99
CA THR A 122 2.34 28.16 -15.99
C THR A 122 1.38 28.04 -17.16
N ILE A 123 1.79 28.49 -18.34
CA ILE A 123 0.92 28.55 -19.51
C ILE A 123 1.17 27.33 -20.40
N PHE A 124 0.23 26.41 -20.43
CA PHE A 124 0.27 25.20 -21.26
C PHE A 124 -0.04 25.51 -22.72
N LEU A 125 0.92 26.14 -23.41
CA LEU A 125 0.88 26.37 -24.85
C LEU A 125 0.89 25.01 -25.57
N THR A 126 -0.18 24.67 -26.27
CA THR A 126 -0.34 23.37 -26.94
C THR A 126 0.33 23.33 -28.31
N LEU A 127 1.06 22.25 -28.62
CA LEU A 127 1.39 21.94 -30.01
C LEU A 127 0.17 21.31 -30.69
N GLU A 128 -0.34 21.92 -31.75
CA GLU A 128 -1.51 21.42 -32.45
C GLU A 128 -1.18 20.24 -33.38
N GLN A 129 -2.14 19.32 -33.51
CA GLN A 129 -1.94 18.08 -34.27
C GLN A 129 -1.58 18.37 -35.74
N GLY A 130 -0.41 17.86 -36.17
CA GLY A 130 0.07 18.00 -37.55
C GLY A 130 0.93 19.24 -37.81
N GLU A 131 1.20 20.05 -36.79
CA GLU A 131 2.10 21.20 -36.86
C GLU A 131 3.48 20.86 -36.26
N ASP A 132 4.56 21.35 -36.87
CA ASP A 132 5.91 21.29 -36.28
C ASP A 132 6.15 22.45 -35.30
N THR A 133 5.34 23.50 -35.39
CA THR A 133 5.38 24.68 -34.52
C THR A 133 4.00 25.32 -34.47
N THR A 134 3.45 25.54 -33.28
CA THR A 134 2.18 26.26 -33.12
C THR A 134 2.44 27.70 -32.71
N GLU A 135 1.81 28.65 -33.40
CA GLU A 135 1.79 30.06 -33.04
C GLU A 135 0.62 30.34 -32.09
N HIS A 136 0.88 31.06 -31.02
CA HIS A 136 -0.07 31.39 -29.96
C HIS A 136 -0.17 32.89 -29.78
N LEU A 137 -1.39 33.40 -29.62
CA LEU A 137 -1.65 34.74 -29.10
C LEU A 137 -2.03 34.61 -27.62
N PHE A 138 -1.11 34.98 -26.73
CA PHE A 138 -1.32 34.99 -25.29
C PHE A 138 -1.65 36.40 -24.83
N CYS A 139 -2.71 36.57 -24.05
CA CYS A 139 -3.18 37.87 -23.58
C CYS A 139 -3.54 37.85 -22.10
N VAL A 140 -3.33 38.97 -21.41
CA VAL A 140 -3.65 39.17 -19.99
C VAL A 140 -4.41 40.48 -19.80
N ARG A 141 -5.35 40.51 -18.85
CA ARG A 141 -5.98 41.73 -18.32
C ARG A 141 -6.13 41.65 -16.80
N SER A 142 -6.12 42.79 -16.12
CA SER A 142 -6.40 42.87 -14.69
C SER A 142 -7.84 43.33 -14.44
N PHE A 143 -8.38 43.06 -13.25
CA PHE A 143 -9.66 43.62 -12.81
C PHE A 143 -9.60 44.11 -11.36
N ASP A 144 -10.35 45.17 -11.08
CA ASP A 144 -10.39 45.86 -9.79
C ASP A 144 -11.59 45.45 -8.91
N ASN A 145 -11.79 46.19 -7.82
CA ASN A 145 -12.90 45.96 -6.88
C ASN A 145 -14.30 46.26 -7.43
N ASP A 146 -14.40 47.01 -8.52
CA ASP A 146 -15.67 47.33 -9.18
C ASP A 146 -15.88 46.46 -10.44
N SER A 147 -15.04 45.42 -10.62
CA SER A 147 -15.01 44.52 -11.78
C SER A 147 -14.73 45.22 -13.10
N VAL A 148 -14.13 46.41 -13.05
CA VAL A 148 -13.64 47.11 -14.23
C VAL A 148 -12.33 46.46 -14.65
N LYS A 149 -12.18 46.25 -15.96
CA LYS A 149 -11.07 45.51 -16.57
C LYS A 149 -10.09 46.49 -17.21
N SER A 150 -8.81 46.16 -17.14
CA SER A 150 -7.78 46.91 -17.87
C SER A 150 -7.93 46.72 -19.38
N ASP A 151 -7.23 47.59 -20.13
CA ASP A 151 -6.82 47.23 -21.48
C ASP A 151 -6.07 45.89 -21.45
N VAL A 152 -6.21 45.12 -22.53
CA VAL A 152 -5.55 43.83 -22.69
C VAL A 152 -4.09 44.06 -23.08
N GLU A 153 -3.16 43.30 -22.51
CA GLU A 153 -1.79 43.19 -23.00
C GLU A 153 -1.60 41.81 -23.65
N CYS A 154 -1.06 41.74 -24.87
CA CYS A 154 -0.83 40.49 -25.60
C CYS A 154 0.61 40.33 -26.07
N MET A 155 1.05 39.08 -26.20
CA MET A 155 2.31 38.65 -26.82
C MET A 155 2.07 37.44 -27.72
N ILE A 156 2.94 37.28 -28.72
CA ILE A 156 2.95 36.12 -29.61
C ILE A 156 4.02 35.15 -29.13
N TYR A 157 3.67 33.87 -29.00
CA TYR A 157 4.61 32.82 -28.67
C TYR A 157 4.55 31.69 -29.69
N PHE A 158 5.64 30.95 -29.81
CA PHE A 158 5.71 29.77 -30.65
C PHE A 158 6.01 28.55 -29.78
N ARG A 159 5.20 27.50 -29.88
CA ARG A 159 5.43 26.21 -29.21
C ARG A 159 6.05 25.24 -30.22
N VAL A 160 7.22 24.71 -29.90
CA VAL A 160 7.76 23.46 -30.48
C VAL A 160 7.72 22.39 -29.39
N ASN A 161 7.78 21.11 -29.73
CA ASN A 161 7.76 20.06 -28.73
C ASN A 161 8.55 18.84 -29.21
N GLU A 162 9.41 18.31 -28.34
CA GLU A 162 10.05 17.01 -28.57
C GLU A 162 9.48 16.06 -27.50
N PRO A 163 8.62 15.08 -27.87
CA PRO A 163 7.99 14.22 -26.87
C PRO A 163 9.02 13.53 -25.97
N PRO A 164 8.65 13.16 -24.73
CA PRO A 164 9.56 12.54 -23.80
C PRO A 164 10.22 11.29 -24.40
N ASP A 165 11.53 11.22 -24.30
CA ASP A 165 12.33 10.20 -25.00
C ASP A 165 12.58 8.95 -24.14
N SER A 166 12.32 9.03 -22.83
CA SER A 166 12.50 7.92 -21.92
C SER A 166 11.60 7.98 -20.70
N VAL A 167 11.14 6.80 -20.32
CA VAL A 167 10.60 6.50 -19.00
C VAL A 167 11.26 5.19 -18.58
N ILE A 168 11.66 5.11 -17.32
CA ILE A 168 12.42 3.98 -16.78
C ILE A 168 11.74 3.53 -15.50
N LEU A 169 11.32 2.27 -15.46
CA LEU A 169 10.87 1.60 -14.26
C LEU A 169 12.07 1.36 -13.35
N LEU A 170 11.91 1.72 -12.07
CA LEU A 170 12.93 1.53 -11.06
C LEU A 170 12.78 0.13 -10.48
N GLU A 171 13.63 -0.79 -10.91
CA GLU A 171 13.72 -2.12 -10.31
C GLU A 171 14.23 -2.01 -8.86
N TYR A 172 13.57 -2.75 -7.98
CA TYR A 172 14.02 -2.97 -6.60
C TYR A 172 14.68 -4.34 -6.53
N ASP A 173 15.77 -4.47 -5.76
CA ASP A 173 16.45 -5.78 -5.59
C ASP A 173 15.50 -6.88 -5.08
N ASP A 174 14.45 -6.50 -4.35
CA ASP A 174 13.42 -7.40 -3.79
C ASP A 174 12.26 -7.71 -4.77
N TYR A 175 12.21 -7.05 -5.93
CA TYR A 175 11.13 -7.16 -6.92
C TYR A 175 11.68 -7.29 -8.35
N PRO A 176 12.41 -8.37 -8.68
CA PRO A 176 12.95 -8.55 -10.02
C PRO A 176 11.85 -8.82 -11.05
N GLU A 177 12.11 -8.45 -12.30
CA GLU A 177 11.21 -8.74 -13.41
C GLU A 177 11.01 -10.27 -13.58
N GLY A 178 9.78 -10.67 -13.84
CA GLY A 178 9.37 -12.08 -13.98
C GLY A 178 9.15 -12.80 -12.64
N ASP A 179 9.27 -12.11 -11.50
CA ASP A 179 9.01 -12.72 -10.19
C ASP A 179 7.50 -12.94 -9.95
N THR A 180 7.20 -13.77 -8.94
CA THR A 180 5.86 -14.10 -8.50
C THR A 180 5.53 -13.42 -7.18
N PHE A 181 4.45 -12.65 -7.16
CA PHE A 181 3.99 -11.86 -6.01
C PHE A 181 2.65 -12.36 -5.48
N TRP A 182 2.49 -12.28 -4.16
CA TRP A 182 1.16 -12.35 -3.55
C TRP A 182 0.43 -11.04 -3.79
N VAL A 183 -0.83 -11.12 -4.24
CA VAL A 183 -1.68 -9.96 -4.45
C VAL A 183 -2.99 -10.16 -3.70
N LEU A 184 -3.37 -9.16 -2.90
CA LEU A 184 -4.65 -9.08 -2.21
C LEU A 184 -5.57 -8.05 -2.89
N ASP A 185 -6.87 -8.15 -2.66
CA ASP A 185 -7.86 -7.18 -3.16
C ASP A 185 -7.64 -5.77 -2.59
N ASP A 186 -7.29 -5.67 -1.31
CA ASP A 186 -6.95 -4.41 -0.62
C ASP A 186 -5.69 -4.52 0.26
N PHE A 187 -5.36 -3.45 0.98
CA PHE A 187 -4.26 -3.39 1.93
C PHE A 187 -4.63 -4.07 3.27
N THR A 188 -3.62 -4.59 3.95
CA THR A 188 -3.70 -4.98 5.37
C THR A 188 -2.61 -4.27 6.16
N ASP A 189 -2.59 -4.46 7.48
CA ASP A 189 -1.49 -3.96 8.32
C ASP A 189 -0.14 -4.63 7.98
N ASP A 190 -0.18 -5.86 7.45
CA ASP A 190 1.00 -6.70 7.18
C ASP A 190 1.38 -6.72 5.69
N TRP A 191 0.43 -6.51 4.79
CA TRP A 191 0.63 -6.48 3.33
C TRP A 191 0.21 -5.14 2.74
N THR A 192 1.16 -4.46 2.11
CA THR A 192 0.97 -3.08 1.64
C THR A 192 0.79 -2.94 0.14
N SER A 193 1.37 -3.80 -0.71
CA SER A 193 1.19 -3.89 -2.19
C SER A 193 2.44 -4.45 -2.89
N ILE A 194 2.39 -4.51 -4.22
CA ILE A 194 3.59 -4.46 -5.07
C ILE A 194 3.92 -2.99 -5.37
N PRO A 195 5.00 -2.41 -4.82
CA PRO A 195 5.41 -1.05 -5.10
C PRO A 195 6.07 -0.97 -6.48
N ILE A 196 5.63 -0.03 -7.32
CA ILE A 196 6.27 0.26 -8.61
C ILE A 196 6.59 1.75 -8.65
N SER A 197 7.82 2.08 -9.03
CA SER A 197 8.26 3.47 -9.21
C SER A 197 8.91 3.66 -10.57
N TRP A 198 8.90 4.89 -11.07
CA TRP A 198 9.50 5.22 -12.36
C TRP A 198 10.13 6.60 -12.35
N ARG A 199 10.90 6.89 -13.40
CA ARG A 199 11.41 8.23 -13.72
C ARG A 199 11.28 8.49 -15.20
N GLY A 200 10.84 9.70 -15.54
CA GLY A 200 10.79 10.20 -16.90
C GLY A 200 11.94 11.14 -17.22
N HIS A 201 12.25 11.27 -18.50
CA HIS A 201 13.07 12.35 -19.04
C HIS A 201 12.46 12.87 -20.33
N ASP A 202 12.60 14.18 -20.50
CA ASP A 202 12.08 14.93 -21.64
C ASP A 202 13.20 15.79 -22.25
N PRO A 203 13.53 15.65 -23.55
CA PRO A 203 14.59 16.40 -24.21
C PRO A 203 14.45 17.92 -24.08
N ASP A 204 13.21 18.44 -24.06
CA ASP A 204 12.95 19.86 -23.99
C ASP A 204 12.88 20.43 -22.55
N ASN A 205 13.11 19.56 -21.55
CA ASN A 205 13.02 19.83 -20.12
C ASN A 205 11.65 20.40 -19.70
N SER A 206 10.56 19.80 -20.19
CA SER A 206 9.21 20.09 -19.69
C SER A 206 9.17 20.20 -18.17
N ILE A 207 8.44 21.22 -17.71
CA ILE A 207 8.31 21.52 -16.27
C ILE A 207 7.40 20.47 -15.60
N ILE A 208 6.52 19.83 -16.39
CA ILE A 208 5.52 18.88 -15.92
C ILE A 208 5.56 17.66 -16.82
N LEU A 209 5.73 16.50 -16.19
CA LEU A 209 5.59 15.20 -16.81
C LEU A 209 4.38 14.51 -16.20
N GLU A 210 3.58 13.89 -17.05
CA GLU A 210 2.42 13.11 -16.66
C GLU A 210 2.57 11.68 -17.17
N TYR A 211 1.99 10.73 -16.46
CA TYR A 211 2.18 9.32 -16.69
C TYR A 211 0.84 8.60 -16.77
N PHE A 212 0.72 7.70 -17.73
CA PHE A 212 -0.41 6.79 -17.84
C PHE A 212 0.11 5.38 -17.68
N TRP A 213 -0.48 4.62 -16.76
CA TRP A 213 -0.09 3.24 -16.56
C TRP A 213 -1.29 2.30 -16.58
N TRP A 214 -1.04 1.06 -16.97
CA TRP A 214 -2.02 -0.01 -16.92
C TRP A 214 -1.35 -1.36 -16.71
N VAL A 215 -2.14 -2.32 -16.25
CA VAL A 215 -1.75 -3.71 -16.07
C VAL A 215 -2.59 -4.55 -17.03
N GLU A 216 -1.94 -5.15 -18.02
CA GLU A 216 -2.57 -6.03 -19.00
C GLU A 216 -2.10 -7.48 -18.83
N ASN A 217 -2.95 -8.42 -19.21
CA ASN A 217 -2.59 -9.82 -19.23
C ASN A 217 -1.59 -10.08 -20.38
N VAL A 218 -0.47 -10.75 -20.10
CA VAL A 218 0.56 -11.02 -21.13
C VAL A 218 0.03 -11.96 -22.21
N ASP A 219 -0.82 -12.91 -21.85
CA ASP A 219 -1.39 -13.91 -22.76
C ASP A 219 -2.62 -13.38 -23.51
N ASP A 220 -3.33 -12.38 -22.95
CA ASP A 220 -4.45 -11.66 -23.59
C ASP A 220 -4.37 -10.14 -23.31
N PRO A 221 -3.65 -9.36 -24.14
CA PRO A 221 -3.50 -7.92 -23.93
C PRO A 221 -4.80 -7.11 -23.97
N SER A 222 -5.93 -7.70 -24.38
CA SER A 222 -7.24 -7.04 -24.30
C SER A 222 -7.83 -7.05 -22.88
N ASP A 223 -7.32 -7.93 -22.01
CA ASP A 223 -7.68 -8.03 -20.60
C ASP A 223 -6.82 -7.07 -19.76
N THR A 224 -7.39 -5.92 -19.42
CA THR A 224 -6.76 -4.93 -18.55
C THR A 224 -7.30 -5.08 -17.13
N ALA A 225 -6.45 -5.48 -16.19
CA ALA A 225 -6.83 -5.62 -14.79
C ALA A 225 -7.00 -4.27 -14.09
N ARG A 226 -6.14 -3.29 -14.40
CA ARG A 226 -6.10 -2.00 -13.71
C ARG A 226 -5.46 -0.91 -14.56
N THR A 227 -5.84 0.35 -14.32
CA THR A 227 -5.21 1.53 -14.92
C THR A 227 -5.00 2.63 -13.89
N SER A 228 -4.19 3.63 -14.24
CA SER A 228 -3.98 4.87 -13.49
C SER A 228 -5.25 5.70 -13.29
N LEU A 229 -6.33 5.44 -14.03
CA LEU A 229 -7.65 6.07 -13.81
C LEU A 229 -8.19 5.80 -12.39
N ALA A 230 -7.82 4.67 -11.80
CA ALA A 230 -8.16 4.36 -10.40
C ALA A 230 -7.58 5.39 -9.41
N GLU A 231 -6.47 6.04 -9.75
CA GLU A 231 -5.85 7.10 -8.94
C GLU A 231 -6.31 8.49 -9.36
N ASP A 232 -6.57 8.70 -10.65
CA ASP A 232 -6.98 9.99 -11.23
C ASP A 232 -8.44 10.38 -10.86
N SER A 233 -9.32 9.40 -10.70
CA SER A 233 -10.73 9.63 -10.33
C SER A 233 -10.97 10.21 -8.92
N LEU A 234 -9.92 10.33 -8.10
CA LEU A 234 -10.02 10.80 -6.72
C LEU A 234 -9.87 12.33 -6.55
N GLY A 235 -9.73 13.11 -7.63
CA GLY A 235 -9.67 14.58 -7.55
C GLY A 235 -8.53 15.11 -6.66
N GLY A 236 -7.51 14.28 -6.41
CA GLY A 236 -6.39 14.57 -5.53
C GLY A 236 -5.24 15.30 -6.23
N VAL A 237 -4.12 15.47 -5.51
CA VAL A 237 -2.89 16.11 -6.04
C VAL A 237 -2.24 15.35 -7.21
N PHE A 238 -2.75 14.16 -7.54
CA PHE A 238 -2.23 13.28 -8.56
C PHE A 238 -2.95 13.40 -9.90
N THR A 239 -4.01 14.21 -10.01
CA THR A 239 -4.79 14.31 -11.24
C THR A 239 -4.06 15.10 -12.33
N GLY A 240 -4.24 14.67 -13.58
CA GLY A 240 -3.76 15.39 -14.76
C GLY A 240 -4.54 16.68 -15.02
N LYS A 241 -4.39 17.24 -16.23
CA LYS A 241 -5.21 18.39 -16.69
C LYS A 241 -6.72 18.14 -16.62
N ASP A 242 -7.13 16.89 -16.79
CA ASP A 242 -8.50 16.40 -16.63
C ASP A 242 -8.45 15.23 -15.64
N SER A 243 -9.22 15.31 -14.55
CA SER A 243 -9.25 14.27 -13.50
C SER A 243 -9.94 12.97 -13.92
N THR A 244 -10.16 12.77 -15.22
CA THR A 244 -10.84 11.62 -15.79
C THR A 244 -10.09 11.01 -16.98
N ASP A 245 -8.93 11.56 -17.37
CA ASP A 245 -8.16 11.07 -18.51
C ASP A 245 -7.17 9.96 -18.14
N GLY A 246 -7.01 9.69 -16.84
CA GLY A 246 -6.16 8.66 -16.28
C GLY A 246 -4.69 9.04 -16.21
N TRP A 247 -4.28 10.23 -16.65
CA TRP A 247 -2.89 10.65 -16.57
C TRP A 247 -2.58 11.22 -15.19
N VAL A 248 -1.56 10.69 -14.55
CA VAL A 248 -1.17 11.05 -13.18
C VAL A 248 0.20 11.70 -13.13
N ARG A 249 0.43 12.55 -12.13
CA ARG A 249 1.75 13.14 -11.86
C ARG A 249 2.60 12.34 -10.88
N SER A 250 2.04 11.29 -10.30
CA SER A 250 2.78 10.40 -9.41
C SER A 250 3.91 9.73 -10.18
N THR A 251 5.04 9.51 -9.51
CA THR A 251 6.16 8.73 -10.02
C THR A 251 6.23 7.33 -9.39
N ASN A 252 5.16 6.93 -8.71
CA ASN A 252 5.01 5.62 -8.10
C ASN A 252 3.53 5.23 -7.97
N THR A 253 3.27 3.93 -7.86
CA THR A 253 1.98 3.33 -7.54
C THR A 253 2.18 2.09 -6.67
N MET A 254 1.08 1.63 -6.08
CA MET A 254 0.98 0.45 -5.22
C MET A 254 -0.06 -0.50 -5.83
N LEU A 255 0.39 -1.58 -6.47
CA LEU A 255 -0.52 -2.52 -7.14
C LEU A 255 -1.20 -3.45 -6.13
N LYS A 256 -2.51 -3.59 -6.30
CA LYS A 256 -3.41 -4.51 -5.57
C LYS A 256 -4.61 -4.86 -6.44
N GLY A 257 -5.35 -5.90 -6.06
CA GLY A 257 -6.53 -6.39 -6.78
C GLY A 257 -6.24 -6.86 -8.20
N ILE A 258 -5.03 -7.35 -8.45
CA ILE A 258 -4.64 -7.94 -9.74
C ILE A 258 -4.90 -9.45 -9.63
N PRO A 259 -5.79 -10.03 -10.44
CA PRO A 259 -6.14 -11.45 -10.36
C PRO A 259 -4.93 -12.37 -10.55
N THR A 260 -5.06 -13.65 -10.14
CA THR A 260 -3.98 -14.63 -10.39
C THR A 260 -3.72 -14.77 -11.90
N GLY A 261 -2.47 -14.59 -12.33
CA GLY A 261 -2.11 -14.65 -13.74
C GLY A 261 -0.71 -14.13 -14.06
N HIS A 262 -0.40 -14.06 -15.35
CA HIS A 262 0.82 -13.47 -15.89
C HIS A 262 0.51 -12.09 -16.46
N TRP A 263 1.12 -11.06 -15.89
CA TRP A 263 0.75 -9.66 -16.10
C TRP A 263 1.95 -8.82 -16.52
N ARG A 264 1.66 -7.76 -17.28
CA ARG A 264 2.62 -6.74 -17.65
C ARG A 264 2.11 -5.40 -17.15
N PHE A 265 2.89 -4.76 -16.28
CA PHE A 265 2.73 -3.34 -15.98
C PHE A 265 3.35 -2.54 -17.12
N ILE A 266 2.61 -1.57 -17.66
CA ILE A 266 3.07 -0.67 -18.72
C ILE A 266 2.91 0.75 -18.22
N ILE A 267 3.96 1.56 -18.41
CA ILE A 267 3.97 2.99 -18.13
C ILE A 267 4.27 3.74 -19.41
N GLN A 268 3.51 4.80 -19.67
CA GLN A 268 3.77 5.75 -20.74
C GLN A 268 3.87 7.15 -20.14
N ILE A 269 4.77 7.96 -20.68
CA ILE A 269 4.96 9.35 -20.27
C ILE A 269 4.42 10.31 -21.32
N ARG A 270 3.93 11.48 -20.90
CA ARG A 270 3.66 12.65 -21.75
C ARG A 270 4.20 13.92 -21.12
N ASP A 271 4.47 14.90 -21.96
CA ASP A 271 4.96 16.22 -21.61
C ASP A 271 3.84 17.23 -21.30
N ASP A 272 4.22 18.50 -21.11
CA ASP A 272 3.32 19.62 -20.87
C ASP A 272 2.64 20.16 -22.16
N ALA A 273 2.99 19.63 -23.33
CA ALA A 273 2.22 19.76 -24.57
C ALA A 273 1.18 18.63 -24.75
N PHE A 274 1.13 17.68 -23.80
CA PHE A 274 0.26 16.50 -23.80
C PHE A 274 0.55 15.49 -24.91
N TYR A 275 1.80 15.42 -25.39
CA TYR A 275 2.23 14.43 -26.38
C TYR A 275 2.74 13.17 -25.69
N PRO A 276 2.13 12.00 -25.94
CA PRO A 276 2.67 10.73 -25.46
C PRO A 276 4.04 10.47 -26.08
N GLY A 277 5.01 10.14 -25.23
CA GLY A 277 6.38 9.80 -25.59
C GLY A 277 6.68 8.33 -25.34
N ALA A 278 7.86 8.09 -24.79
CA ALA A 278 8.37 6.76 -24.47
C ALA A 278 7.44 5.96 -23.54
N LEU A 279 7.62 4.64 -23.60
CA LEU A 279 6.97 3.68 -22.72
C LEU A 279 8.00 2.70 -22.18
N ASP A 280 7.69 2.10 -21.04
CA ASP A 280 8.47 1.03 -20.42
C ASP A 280 7.54 -0.02 -19.81
N THR A 281 8.06 -1.22 -19.56
CA THR A 281 7.26 -2.38 -19.16
C THR A 281 7.94 -3.20 -18.07
N PHE A 282 7.14 -3.82 -17.20
CA PHE A 282 7.62 -4.77 -16.19
C PHE A 282 6.67 -5.96 -16.12
N GLU A 283 7.18 -7.15 -16.45
CA GLU A 283 6.42 -8.41 -16.39
C GLU A 283 6.50 -9.06 -14.99
N PHE A 284 5.38 -9.61 -14.52
CA PHE A 284 5.31 -10.30 -13.22
C PHE A 284 4.16 -11.33 -13.19
N TYR A 285 4.25 -12.26 -12.25
CA TYR A 285 3.16 -13.19 -11.94
C TYR A 285 2.44 -12.74 -10.68
N ALA A 286 1.12 -12.58 -10.74
CA ALA A 286 0.28 -12.34 -9.58
C ALA A 286 -0.32 -13.65 -9.10
N VAL A 287 -0.36 -13.85 -7.79
CA VAL A 287 -1.01 -14.99 -7.14
C VAL A 287 -1.90 -14.48 -6.02
N HIS A 288 -3.20 -14.75 -6.12
CA HIS A 288 -4.12 -14.53 -5.02
C HIS A 288 -4.07 -15.71 -4.05
N PRO A 289 -4.00 -15.46 -2.73
CA PRO A 289 -4.07 -16.53 -1.74
C PRO A 289 -5.47 -17.12 -1.65
N TYR A 290 -5.55 -18.37 -1.21
CA TYR A 290 -6.83 -19.05 -0.97
C TYR A 290 -7.71 -18.32 0.04
N PHE A 291 -7.08 -17.75 1.08
CA PHE A 291 -7.72 -16.85 2.02
C PHE A 291 -7.16 -15.44 1.82
N ASP A 292 -7.99 -14.55 1.30
CA ASP A 292 -7.71 -13.12 1.24
C ASP A 292 -8.37 -12.42 2.43
N PRO A 293 -7.60 -11.88 3.40
CA PRO A 293 -8.12 -11.19 4.59
C PRO A 293 -8.75 -9.83 4.29
N THR A 294 -8.69 -9.33 3.06
CA THR A 294 -9.28 -8.04 2.66
C THR A 294 -10.68 -8.18 2.07
N VAL A 295 -11.14 -9.42 1.88
CA VAL A 295 -12.48 -9.71 1.37
C VAL A 295 -13.44 -9.89 2.55
N ASP A 296 -14.40 -8.97 2.71
CA ASP A 296 -15.39 -8.96 3.80
C ASP A 296 -16.11 -10.30 4.00
N THR A 297 -16.43 -11.01 2.92
CA THR A 297 -17.08 -12.32 3.01
C THR A 297 -16.17 -13.38 3.62
N ASN A 298 -14.86 -13.34 3.34
CA ASN A 298 -13.89 -14.25 3.93
C ASN A 298 -13.74 -13.97 5.43
N ILE A 299 -13.64 -12.69 5.81
CA ILE A 299 -13.58 -12.27 7.22
C ILE A 299 -14.84 -12.75 7.97
N THR A 300 -16.01 -12.53 7.37
CA THR A 300 -17.30 -12.98 7.95
C THR A 300 -17.32 -14.48 8.15
N LEU A 301 -16.95 -15.27 7.13
CA LEU A 301 -16.91 -16.73 7.21
C LEU A 301 -15.92 -17.22 8.28
N MET A 302 -14.73 -16.59 8.39
CA MET A 302 -13.74 -16.90 9.41
C MET A 302 -14.25 -16.61 10.83
N SER A 303 -14.92 -15.47 11.05
CA SER A 303 -15.48 -15.11 12.36
C SER A 303 -16.56 -16.11 12.82
N GLN A 304 -17.24 -16.74 11.87
CA GLN A 304 -18.28 -17.74 12.14
C GLN A 304 -17.73 -19.18 12.19
N GLY A 305 -16.44 -19.39 11.95
CA GLY A 305 -15.84 -20.72 11.82
C GLY A 305 -16.35 -21.52 10.63
N ASN A 306 -16.84 -20.84 9.59
CA ASN A 306 -17.44 -21.43 8.39
C ASN A 306 -16.54 -21.28 7.14
N PHE A 307 -15.34 -20.70 7.28
CA PHE A 307 -14.44 -20.57 6.16
C PHE A 307 -13.88 -21.96 5.76
N PRO A 308 -13.97 -22.36 4.48
CA PRO A 308 -13.54 -23.68 4.05
C PRO A 308 -12.02 -23.76 4.08
N HIS A 309 -11.42 -24.45 5.05
CA HIS A 309 -9.96 -24.51 5.17
C HIS A 309 -9.34 -25.65 4.37
N LYS A 310 -8.28 -25.37 3.61
CA LYS A 310 -7.43 -26.41 2.99
C LYS A 310 -6.06 -26.40 3.64
N LEU A 311 -5.54 -27.59 3.93
CA LEU A 311 -4.25 -27.78 4.58
C LEU A 311 -3.21 -28.46 3.66
N MET A 312 -2.02 -27.88 3.58
CA MET A 312 -0.85 -28.54 3.01
C MET A 312 0.04 -29.06 4.15
N PHE A 313 0.25 -30.37 4.23
CA PHE A 313 1.12 -31.03 5.19
C PHE A 313 2.49 -31.31 4.56
N LEU A 314 3.51 -30.59 5.02
CA LEU A 314 4.88 -30.69 4.57
C LEU A 314 5.71 -31.52 5.54
N TYR A 315 6.39 -32.54 5.03
CA TYR A 315 7.17 -33.42 5.88
C TYR A 315 8.42 -33.97 5.21
N ASN A 316 9.41 -34.42 5.98
CA ASN A 316 10.60 -35.09 5.43
C ASN A 316 10.47 -36.62 5.44
N SER A 317 10.49 -37.28 4.28
CA SER A 317 10.39 -38.75 4.19
C SER A 317 11.71 -39.49 4.42
N SER A 318 12.85 -38.79 4.42
CA SER A 318 14.17 -39.42 4.23
C SER A 318 14.87 -39.89 5.52
N LEU A 319 14.50 -39.38 6.70
CA LEU A 319 15.09 -39.76 7.99
C LEU A 319 14.06 -39.67 9.13
N GLY A 320 13.72 -40.81 9.74
CA GLY A 320 12.82 -40.86 10.91
C GLY A 320 11.32 -40.86 10.59
N TRP A 321 10.94 -40.74 9.32
CA TRP A 321 9.57 -40.99 8.86
C TRP A 321 9.37 -42.50 8.71
N ASN A 322 8.51 -43.08 9.55
CA ASN A 322 7.96 -44.42 9.35
C ASN A 322 6.53 -44.32 8.84
N ASP A 323 6.07 -45.33 8.11
CA ASP A 323 4.69 -45.39 7.60
C ASP A 323 3.67 -45.23 8.73
N ASP A 324 4.01 -45.69 9.95
CA ASP A 324 3.19 -45.55 11.16
C ASP A 324 2.96 -44.07 11.55
N MET A 325 3.92 -43.17 11.35
CA MET A 325 3.75 -41.76 11.73
C MET A 325 2.73 -41.04 10.84
N TRP A 326 2.70 -41.34 9.55
CA TRP A 326 1.65 -40.83 8.68
C TRP A 326 0.35 -41.57 8.91
N THR A 327 0.38 -42.89 8.68
CA THR A 327 -0.81 -43.72 8.53
C THR A 327 -1.52 -43.94 9.87
N ASP A 328 -0.77 -44.05 10.97
CA ASP A 328 -1.31 -44.37 12.28
C ASP A 328 -1.44 -43.14 13.19
N PHE A 329 -0.79 -42.02 12.89
CA PHE A 329 -0.82 -40.81 13.72
C PHE A 329 -1.40 -39.57 13.03
N TYR A 330 -0.71 -38.95 12.07
CA TYR A 330 -1.18 -37.68 11.50
C TYR A 330 -2.41 -37.84 10.61
N GLN A 331 -2.47 -38.87 9.76
CA GLN A 331 -3.58 -39.06 8.84
C GLN A 331 -4.92 -39.26 9.60
N PRO A 332 -5.03 -40.13 10.63
CA PRO A 332 -6.26 -40.25 11.41
C PRO A 332 -6.69 -38.95 12.08
N ILE A 333 -5.74 -38.14 12.56
CA ILE A 333 -6.04 -36.84 13.19
C ILE A 333 -6.57 -35.85 12.15
N LEU A 334 -5.92 -35.74 10.98
CA LEU A 334 -6.38 -34.86 9.90
C LEU A 334 -7.75 -35.29 9.35
N GLU A 335 -8.01 -36.61 9.25
CA GLU A 335 -9.34 -37.12 8.91
C GLU A 335 -10.38 -36.79 9.99
N GLN A 336 -10.03 -36.89 11.27
CA GLN A 336 -10.92 -36.46 12.35
C GLN A 336 -11.24 -34.97 12.23
N MET A 337 -10.22 -34.13 12.04
CA MET A 337 -10.40 -32.68 11.86
C MET A 337 -11.26 -32.33 10.65
N LYS A 338 -11.12 -33.10 9.58
CA LYS A 338 -11.99 -32.98 8.40
C LYS A 338 -13.43 -33.34 8.72
N ASN A 339 -13.65 -34.40 9.48
CA ASN A 339 -14.98 -34.81 9.92
C ASN A 339 -15.61 -33.82 10.93
N GLU A 340 -14.81 -33.14 11.72
CA GLU A 340 -15.22 -32.11 12.68
C GLU A 340 -15.43 -30.73 12.05
N GLY A 341 -15.01 -30.56 10.78
CA GLY A 341 -15.21 -29.33 10.02
C GLY A 341 -14.15 -28.26 10.27
N TYR A 342 -13.01 -28.59 10.89
CA TYR A 342 -11.90 -27.66 11.03
C TYR A 342 -11.16 -27.43 9.71
N ILE A 343 -11.15 -28.44 8.83
CA ILE A 343 -10.61 -28.38 7.48
C ILE A 343 -11.56 -29.09 6.51
N ASP A 344 -11.59 -28.64 5.27
CA ASP A 344 -12.37 -29.24 4.19
C ASP A 344 -11.55 -30.31 3.47
N ASP A 345 -10.26 -30.06 3.30
CA ASP A 345 -9.35 -30.97 2.62
C ASP A 345 -7.90 -30.80 3.06
N TYR A 346 -7.09 -31.82 2.80
CA TYR A 346 -5.66 -31.75 3.03
C TYR A 346 -4.87 -32.52 1.97
N GLU A 347 -3.66 -32.03 1.68
CA GLU A 347 -2.68 -32.72 0.85
C GLU A 347 -1.39 -32.92 1.65
N ALA A 348 -0.83 -34.12 1.58
CA ALA A 348 0.48 -34.41 2.14
C ALA A 348 1.53 -34.37 1.04
N VAL A 349 2.45 -33.41 1.13
CA VAL A 349 3.53 -33.24 0.16
C VAL A 349 4.81 -33.77 0.76
N ALA A 350 5.28 -34.90 0.22
CA ALA A 350 6.50 -35.54 0.67
C ALA A 350 7.72 -34.68 0.33
N GLY A 351 8.50 -34.42 1.36
CA GLY A 351 9.82 -33.84 1.27
C GLY A 351 10.78 -34.74 0.51
N VAL A 352 11.57 -34.11 -0.33
CA VAL A 352 12.34 -34.75 -1.37
C VAL A 352 13.38 -35.74 -0.83
N VAL A 353 13.74 -36.73 -1.66
CA VAL A 353 14.73 -37.79 -1.36
C VAL A 353 16.11 -37.19 -1.08
N SER A 354 16.96 -37.95 -0.37
CA SER A 354 18.36 -37.61 -0.04
C SER A 354 19.11 -36.75 -1.08
N GLY A 355 19.23 -35.44 -0.80
CA GLY A 355 20.07 -34.49 -1.55
C GLY A 355 19.30 -33.37 -2.25
N GLU A 356 17.97 -33.39 -2.21
CA GLU A 356 17.11 -32.37 -2.85
C GLU A 356 16.45 -31.47 -1.79
N ARG A 357 16.27 -30.18 -2.13
CA ARG A 357 15.58 -29.20 -1.28
C ARG A 357 14.09 -29.23 -1.57
N LEU A 358 13.27 -29.10 -0.53
CA LEU A 358 11.84 -28.84 -0.70
C LEU A 358 11.69 -27.45 -1.32
N ASN A 359 11.20 -27.39 -2.54
CA ASN A 359 10.98 -26.13 -3.27
C ASN A 359 9.47 -25.94 -3.41
N ILE A 360 8.91 -25.08 -2.57
CA ILE A 360 7.48 -24.73 -2.59
C ILE A 360 7.37 -23.32 -3.13
N THR A 361 6.53 -23.16 -4.13
CA THR A 361 6.27 -21.87 -4.77
C THR A 361 4.97 -21.28 -4.28
N LYS A 362 4.76 -19.98 -4.52
CA LYS A 362 3.46 -19.32 -4.27
C LYS A 362 2.30 -20.04 -4.99
N TYR A 363 2.56 -20.59 -6.18
CA TYR A 363 1.56 -21.38 -6.92
C TYR A 363 1.16 -22.68 -6.23
N ASP A 364 2.08 -23.31 -5.50
CA ASP A 364 1.77 -24.51 -4.74
C ASP A 364 0.97 -24.14 -3.48
N MET A 365 1.31 -23.02 -2.83
CA MET A 365 0.66 -22.57 -1.59
C MET A 365 -0.71 -21.91 -1.79
N LYS A 366 -0.99 -21.36 -2.98
CA LYS A 366 -2.18 -20.52 -3.21
C LYS A 366 -3.52 -21.21 -3.02
N GLU A 367 -3.54 -22.54 -3.01
CA GLU A 367 -4.75 -23.36 -2.82
C GLU A 367 -4.99 -23.70 -1.35
N TYR A 368 -4.11 -23.28 -0.44
CA TYR A 368 -4.11 -23.68 0.95
C TYR A 368 -4.22 -22.46 1.87
N SER A 369 -5.11 -22.55 2.86
CA SER A 369 -5.22 -21.54 3.94
C SER A 369 -4.30 -21.84 5.12
N ILE A 370 -3.84 -23.10 5.25
CA ILE A 370 -3.00 -23.57 6.34
C ILE A 370 -1.85 -24.39 5.76
N ILE A 371 -0.63 -24.09 6.18
CA ILE A 371 0.55 -24.91 5.91
C ILE A 371 1.04 -25.49 7.23
N TYR A 372 1.09 -26.81 7.31
CA TYR A 372 1.59 -27.56 8.45
C TYR A 372 2.97 -28.11 8.12
N LEU A 373 3.98 -27.75 8.89
CA LEU A 373 5.36 -28.13 8.67
C LEU A 373 5.83 -29.06 9.77
N TYR A 374 6.14 -30.30 9.39
CA TYR A 374 6.68 -31.30 10.29
C TYR A 374 8.19 -31.51 10.08
N HIS A 375 9.01 -31.37 11.12
CA HIS A 375 10.46 -31.58 11.03
C HIS A 375 11.10 -32.26 12.26
N LEU A 376 11.65 -33.46 12.04
CA LEU A 376 12.39 -34.19 13.07
C LEU A 376 13.88 -33.81 13.22
N GLY A 377 14.43 -32.88 12.44
CA GLY A 377 15.86 -32.52 12.47
C GLY A 377 16.79 -33.69 12.08
N GLY A 378 17.34 -33.65 10.86
CA GLY A 378 18.37 -34.60 10.39
C GLY A 378 19.80 -34.11 10.66
N LEU A 379 20.77 -35.04 10.71
CA LEU A 379 22.20 -34.75 10.90
C LEU A 379 22.68 -33.65 9.93
N ILE A 380 23.27 -32.60 10.50
CA ILE A 380 23.71 -31.34 9.87
C ILE A 380 24.66 -31.56 8.66
N ASN A 381 25.22 -32.77 8.49
CA ASN A 381 26.28 -33.07 7.54
C ASN A 381 25.85 -33.58 6.16
N MET A 382 24.55 -33.72 5.83
CA MET A 382 24.14 -34.37 4.57
C MET A 382 23.18 -33.60 3.64
N GLY A 383 22.73 -32.39 3.99
CA GLY A 383 22.00 -31.52 3.04
C GLY A 383 20.59 -31.97 2.64
N VAL A 384 19.93 -32.83 3.43
CA VAL A 384 18.63 -33.47 3.09
C VAL A 384 17.48 -32.97 3.97
N MET A 385 17.05 -31.72 3.77
CA MET A 385 16.39 -30.89 4.78
C MET A 385 17.29 -30.58 5.98
N GLN A 386 18.13 -29.60 5.74
CA GLN A 386 18.35 -28.61 6.77
C GLN A 386 16.98 -28.00 7.09
N THR A 387 16.72 -27.68 8.35
CA THR A 387 15.73 -26.69 8.80
C THR A 387 15.33 -25.71 7.70
N PRO A 388 14.06 -25.28 7.56
CA PRO A 388 13.63 -24.36 6.49
C PRO A 388 14.71 -23.32 6.24
N ASN A 389 15.26 -23.29 5.02
CA ASN A 389 16.32 -22.34 4.71
C ASN A 389 15.74 -20.92 4.72
N SER A 390 16.61 -19.91 4.65
CA SER A 390 16.21 -18.52 4.52
C SER A 390 15.13 -18.31 3.46
N ASP A 391 15.29 -18.94 2.29
CA ASP A 391 14.39 -18.73 1.15
C ASP A 391 12.99 -19.32 1.41
N MET A 392 12.90 -20.51 2.01
CA MET A 392 11.63 -21.11 2.38
C MET A 392 10.96 -20.36 3.54
N LEU A 393 11.73 -19.89 4.52
CA LEU A 393 11.21 -19.05 5.60
C LEU A 393 10.67 -17.72 5.06
N GLU A 394 11.37 -17.11 4.11
CA GLU A 394 10.92 -15.89 3.44
C GLU A 394 9.64 -16.13 2.64
N GLU A 395 9.52 -17.24 1.91
CA GLU A 395 8.30 -17.56 1.18
C GLU A 395 7.11 -17.84 2.11
N LEU A 396 7.32 -18.53 3.24
CA LEU A 396 6.30 -18.74 4.26
C LEU A 396 5.93 -17.44 4.97
N HIS A 397 6.90 -16.56 5.20
CA HIS A 397 6.67 -15.22 5.72
C HIS A 397 5.76 -14.42 4.79
N LYS A 398 6.13 -14.32 3.51
CA LYS A 398 5.32 -13.65 2.48
C LYS A 398 3.91 -14.25 2.39
N TYR A 399 3.78 -15.57 2.52
CA TYR A 399 2.49 -16.25 2.59
C TYR A 399 1.67 -15.85 3.83
N VAL A 400 2.29 -15.76 5.01
CA VAL A 400 1.68 -15.29 6.26
C VAL A 400 1.24 -13.82 6.18
N LEU A 401 2.06 -12.94 5.57
CA LEU A 401 1.69 -11.54 5.33
C LEU A 401 0.48 -11.42 4.40
N ALA A 402 0.35 -12.33 3.43
CA ALA A 402 -0.82 -12.43 2.55
C ALA A 402 -2.06 -13.08 3.22
N GLY A 403 -2.04 -13.33 4.54
CA GLY A 403 -3.15 -13.91 5.30
C GLY A 403 -3.10 -15.43 5.46
N GLY A 404 -2.06 -16.09 4.95
CA GLY A 404 -1.79 -17.51 5.14
C GLY A 404 -1.51 -17.86 6.61
N ARG A 405 -1.68 -19.14 6.97
CA ARG A 405 -1.47 -19.62 8.35
C ARG A 405 -0.43 -20.72 8.38
N THR A 406 0.46 -20.69 9.36
CA THR A 406 1.52 -21.71 9.46
C THR A 406 1.54 -22.39 10.83
N ILE A 407 1.74 -23.70 10.82
CA ILE A 407 1.95 -24.50 12.03
C ILE A 407 3.29 -25.20 11.90
N PHE A 408 4.21 -24.95 12.84
CA PHE A 408 5.51 -25.64 12.89
C PHE A 408 5.46 -26.73 13.96
N ASP A 409 5.75 -27.97 13.62
CA ASP A 409 5.76 -29.10 14.55
C ASP A 409 7.07 -29.90 14.43
N GLY A 410 7.91 -29.81 15.46
CA GLY A 410 9.23 -30.42 15.42
C GLY A 410 10.36 -29.53 15.92
N ARG A 411 11.58 -30.02 15.79
CA ARG A 411 12.76 -29.40 16.40
C ARG A 411 13.63 -28.66 15.40
N LYS A 412 14.43 -27.73 15.93
CA LYS A 412 15.44 -26.96 15.19
C LYS A 412 14.92 -26.05 14.08
N PHE A 413 13.62 -25.88 13.84
CA PHE A 413 13.11 -24.88 12.88
C PHE A 413 13.76 -23.50 13.07
N PHE A 414 13.94 -23.16 14.33
CA PHE A 414 14.48 -21.89 14.77
C PHE A 414 15.98 -21.94 15.03
N ALA A 415 16.67 -23.08 14.88
CA ALA A 415 18.10 -23.18 15.18
C ALA A 415 18.95 -22.19 14.37
N GLN A 416 18.48 -21.78 13.19
CA GLN A 416 19.13 -20.75 12.39
C GLN A 416 18.94 -19.34 12.99
N ILE A 417 17.87 -19.05 13.75
CA ILE A 417 17.53 -17.72 14.32
C ILE A 417 18.68 -17.07 15.12
N SER A 418 19.60 -17.84 15.74
CA SER A 418 20.69 -17.28 16.56
C SER A 418 21.69 -16.42 15.79
N GLU A 419 21.75 -16.54 14.46
CA GLU A 419 22.60 -15.65 13.64
C GLU A 419 21.90 -14.32 13.28
N PHE A 420 20.64 -14.13 13.66
CA PHE A 420 19.75 -13.09 13.09
C PHE A 420 19.21 -12.06 14.09
N VAL A 421 19.59 -12.11 15.37
CA VAL A 421 19.11 -11.18 16.43
C VAL A 421 19.87 -9.85 16.46
N ASP A 422 20.26 -9.32 15.29
CA ASP A 422 20.52 -7.89 15.16
C ASP A 422 19.24 -7.26 14.62
N ALA A 423 18.72 -6.22 15.29
CA ALA A 423 17.51 -5.49 14.89
C ALA A 423 17.57 -4.84 13.48
N TYR A 424 18.68 -5.04 12.77
CA TYR A 424 18.96 -4.56 11.41
C TYR A 424 18.98 -5.68 10.36
N SER A 425 18.78 -6.95 10.76
CA SER A 425 18.64 -8.06 9.81
C SER A 425 17.17 -8.25 9.45
N PRO A 426 16.75 -8.13 8.17
CA PRO A 426 15.37 -8.36 7.75
C PRO A 426 14.90 -9.78 8.11
N VAL A 427 15.81 -10.76 8.11
CA VAL A 427 15.52 -12.15 8.50
C VAL A 427 15.22 -12.30 9.99
N GLY A 428 15.69 -11.37 10.84
CA GLY A 428 15.37 -11.35 12.27
C GLY A 428 13.91 -10.96 12.56
N GLN A 429 13.25 -10.26 11.64
CA GLN A 429 11.84 -9.87 11.76
C GLN A 429 10.89 -11.01 11.40
N ILE A 430 11.27 -11.88 10.46
CA ILE A 430 10.43 -12.98 9.98
C ILE A 430 9.84 -13.86 11.11
N PRO A 431 10.64 -14.40 12.07
CA PRO A 431 10.08 -15.23 13.13
C PRO A 431 9.20 -14.45 14.11
N PHE A 432 9.48 -13.15 14.27
CA PHE A 432 8.63 -12.26 15.05
C PHE A 432 7.29 -12.03 14.34
N ASP A 433 7.30 -11.78 13.03
CA ASP A 433 6.10 -11.54 12.24
C ASP A 433 5.22 -12.78 12.09
N MET A 434 5.83 -13.97 12.03
CA MET A 434 5.10 -15.24 11.95
C MET A 434 4.64 -15.77 13.32
N PHE A 435 5.43 -15.60 14.38
CA PHE A 435 5.22 -16.31 15.66
C PHE A 435 5.43 -15.46 16.93
N GLY A 436 5.76 -14.18 16.82
CA GLY A 436 6.03 -13.32 17.98
C GLY A 436 7.31 -13.68 18.73
N ILE A 437 8.29 -14.31 18.07
CA ILE A 437 9.55 -14.74 18.68
C ILE A 437 10.54 -13.56 18.78
N SER A 438 11.11 -13.35 19.97
CA SER A 438 12.03 -12.25 20.29
C SER A 438 13.48 -12.68 20.52
N TRP A 439 13.71 -13.93 20.96
CA TRP A 439 15.04 -14.51 21.15
C TRP A 439 14.94 -16.05 21.22
N GLN A 440 16.09 -16.74 21.27
CA GLN A 440 16.14 -18.19 21.47
C GLN A 440 17.23 -18.65 22.44
N SER A 441 17.03 -19.80 23.07
CA SER A 441 18.00 -20.47 23.94
C SER A 441 18.90 -21.43 23.16
N SER A 442 19.94 -21.95 23.83
CA SER A 442 20.74 -23.07 23.31
C SER A 442 19.91 -24.35 23.16
N GLU A 443 20.32 -25.20 22.22
CA GLU A 443 19.78 -26.55 22.06
C GLU A 443 20.01 -27.40 23.30
N ALA A 444 18.99 -28.15 23.73
CA ALA A 444 19.14 -29.09 24.83
C ALA A 444 18.38 -30.40 24.68
N GLN A 445 18.60 -31.30 25.63
CA GLN A 445 17.79 -32.50 25.81
C GLN A 445 16.44 -32.11 26.43
N PHE A 446 15.40 -32.81 26.00
CA PHE A 446 14.02 -32.57 26.37
C PHE A 446 13.37 -33.90 26.72
N ASN A 447 12.55 -33.87 27.77
CA ASN A 447 11.93 -35.04 28.37
C ASN A 447 10.40 -34.93 28.45
N TRP A 448 9.88 -33.73 28.74
CA TRP A 448 8.44 -33.44 28.70
C TRP A 448 8.21 -31.95 28.44
N ALA A 449 6.98 -31.58 28.11
CA ALA A 449 6.48 -30.22 28.04
C ALA A 449 5.43 -30.00 29.15
N GLU A 450 5.68 -29.01 30.01
CA GLU A 450 4.77 -28.59 31.09
C GLU A 450 3.75 -27.62 30.52
N SER A 451 2.47 -27.85 30.79
CA SER A 451 1.41 -27.03 30.23
C SER A 451 1.25 -25.71 30.98
N GLU A 452 1.18 -24.63 30.21
CA GLU A 452 0.84 -23.30 30.73
C GLU A 452 -0.65 -22.96 30.49
N HIS A 453 -1.35 -23.75 29.67
CA HIS A 453 -2.73 -23.49 29.30
C HIS A 453 -3.70 -24.41 30.09
N PRO A 454 -4.72 -23.87 30.78
CA PRO A 454 -5.58 -24.65 31.69
C PRO A 454 -6.36 -25.81 31.05
N SER A 455 -6.53 -25.79 29.72
CA SER A 455 -7.26 -26.83 28.99
C SER A 455 -6.37 -27.99 28.54
N PHE A 456 -5.06 -27.93 28.78
CA PHE A 456 -4.12 -28.93 28.34
C PHE A 456 -3.47 -29.64 29.53
N GLY A 457 -3.16 -30.93 29.34
CA GLY A 457 -2.28 -31.66 30.23
C GLY A 457 -0.83 -31.54 29.79
N ASP A 458 0.09 -31.90 30.69
CA ASP A 458 1.50 -32.05 30.37
C ASP A 458 1.71 -33.11 29.29
N LEU A 459 2.69 -32.88 28.41
CA LEU A 459 3.06 -33.80 27.34
C LEU A 459 4.35 -34.53 27.70
N ASN A 460 4.23 -35.81 27.99
CA ASN A 460 5.36 -36.70 28.26
C ASN A 460 5.85 -37.33 26.96
N ILE A 461 7.15 -37.61 26.87
CA ILE A 461 7.68 -38.39 25.75
C ILE A 461 7.18 -39.82 25.82
N ASP A 462 6.72 -40.33 24.68
CA ASP A 462 6.43 -41.74 24.51
C ASP A 462 7.74 -42.54 24.46
N SER A 463 8.08 -43.14 25.59
CA SER A 463 9.30 -43.92 25.77
C SER A 463 9.40 -45.13 24.82
N THR A 464 8.30 -45.55 24.19
CA THR A 464 8.30 -46.62 23.17
C THR A 464 8.76 -46.10 21.82
N LYS A 465 8.57 -44.80 21.52
CA LYS A 465 9.02 -44.13 20.30
C LYS A 465 10.44 -43.59 20.46
N VAL A 466 10.73 -42.93 21.58
CA VAL A 466 12.05 -42.33 21.85
C VAL A 466 12.30 -42.17 23.35
N SER A 467 13.54 -42.32 23.81
CA SER A 467 13.86 -42.17 25.25
C SER A 467 14.11 -40.72 25.68
N THR A 468 14.60 -39.87 24.78
CA THR A 468 14.92 -38.44 24.99
C THR A 468 14.97 -37.73 23.64
N ILE A 469 14.55 -36.47 23.57
CA ILE A 469 14.68 -35.67 22.34
C ILE A 469 15.79 -34.64 22.53
N GLY A 470 16.83 -34.68 21.70
CA GLY A 470 17.85 -33.62 21.65
C GLY A 470 17.51 -32.53 20.64
N GLY A 471 18.18 -31.37 20.73
CA GLY A 471 18.04 -30.31 19.72
C GLY A 471 16.78 -29.47 19.86
N ILE A 472 16.15 -29.48 21.04
CA ILE A 472 15.02 -28.60 21.35
C ILE A 472 15.56 -27.22 21.67
N VAL A 473 14.92 -26.22 21.07
CA VAL A 473 15.21 -24.80 21.25
C VAL A 473 14.00 -24.20 21.96
N ALA A 474 14.24 -23.54 23.09
CA ALA A 474 13.22 -22.68 23.67
C ALA A 474 13.32 -21.29 23.06
N VAL A 475 12.17 -20.63 22.93
CA VAL A 475 12.07 -19.33 22.30
C VAL A 475 11.42 -18.33 23.26
N GLY A 476 11.93 -17.11 23.26
CA GLY A 476 11.34 -16.02 23.99
C GLY A 476 10.18 -15.42 23.21
N VAL A 477 9.01 -15.36 23.82
CA VAL A 477 7.83 -14.73 23.22
C VAL A 477 7.77 -13.25 23.58
N TYR A 478 7.38 -12.42 22.63
CA TYR A 478 7.18 -11.00 22.87
C TYR A 478 5.95 -10.76 23.75
N PRO A 479 6.05 -9.95 24.83
CA PRO A 479 4.93 -9.69 25.73
C PRO A 479 3.84 -8.86 25.02
N TYR A 480 2.58 -9.20 25.30
CA TYR A 480 1.41 -8.49 24.78
C TYR A 480 1.29 -7.08 25.37
N PHE A 481 1.15 -6.09 24.50
CA PHE A 481 0.75 -4.71 24.83
C PHE A 481 -0.29 -4.24 23.82
N TYR A 482 -1.01 -3.16 24.14
CA TYR A 482 -2.04 -2.60 23.24
C TYR A 482 -1.44 -2.28 21.85
N GLY A 483 -2.04 -2.84 20.79
CA GLY A 483 -1.56 -2.71 19.41
C GLY A 483 -0.42 -3.66 19.01
N VAL A 484 -0.03 -4.60 19.90
CA VAL A 484 0.99 -5.62 19.64
C VAL A 484 0.30 -6.97 19.40
N PRO A 485 0.81 -7.81 18.48
CA PRO A 485 0.25 -9.14 18.23
C PRO A 485 0.05 -9.97 19.51
N TYR A 486 -1.01 -10.78 19.53
CA TYR A 486 -1.28 -11.71 20.63
C TYR A 486 -0.39 -12.94 20.50
N ALA A 487 0.37 -13.25 21.54
CA ALA A 487 1.17 -14.46 21.61
C ALA A 487 0.95 -15.15 22.95
N GLU A 488 0.64 -16.44 22.91
CA GLU A 488 0.33 -17.24 24.08
C GLU A 488 1.25 -18.46 24.15
N VAL A 489 1.91 -18.62 25.29
CA VAL A 489 2.70 -19.81 25.60
C VAL A 489 1.75 -20.94 25.97
N LEU A 490 1.84 -22.06 25.26
CA LEU A 490 1.05 -23.26 25.53
C LEU A 490 1.82 -24.24 26.40
N TYR A 491 3.13 -24.34 26.18
CA TYR A 491 4.02 -25.24 26.89
C TYR A 491 5.38 -24.62 27.17
N THR A 492 5.92 -24.91 28.35
CA THR A 492 7.31 -24.68 28.73
C THR A 492 8.08 -26.00 28.83
N ALA A 493 9.40 -25.98 28.65
CA ALA A 493 10.21 -27.19 28.83
C ALA A 493 10.36 -27.48 30.33
N GLY A 494 9.94 -28.64 30.80
CA GLY A 494 9.96 -28.88 32.25
C GLY A 494 11.25 -29.49 32.80
N ASP A 495 11.31 -29.61 34.14
CA ASP A 495 12.52 -29.86 34.93
C ASP A 495 12.73 -31.35 35.31
N TYR A 496 13.96 -31.86 35.13
CA TYR A 496 14.36 -33.23 35.52
C TYR A 496 15.51 -33.26 36.56
N GLY A 497 15.77 -32.15 37.28
CA GLY A 497 16.83 -32.10 38.29
C GLY A 497 18.26 -32.16 37.72
N VAL A 498 18.41 -31.95 36.41
CA VAL A 498 19.68 -31.69 35.72
C VAL A 498 19.63 -30.27 35.19
N SER A 499 20.63 -29.47 35.53
CA SER A 499 20.74 -28.07 35.08
C SER A 499 20.76 -28.03 33.54
N ASN A 500 19.62 -27.68 32.94
CA ASN A 500 19.45 -27.49 31.51
C ASN A 500 19.01 -26.05 31.25
N SER A 501 19.61 -25.41 30.24
CA SER A 501 19.42 -24.00 29.91
C SER A 501 18.01 -23.65 29.41
N ILE A 502 17.16 -24.63 29.10
CA ILE A 502 15.82 -24.39 28.53
C ILE A 502 14.67 -24.60 29.52
N ILE A 503 14.95 -25.04 30.76
CA ILE A 503 13.89 -25.35 31.74
C ILE A 503 13.07 -24.10 32.08
N GLY A 504 11.75 -24.25 32.10
CA GLY A 504 10.77 -23.18 32.33
C GLY A 504 10.65 -22.20 31.17
N MET A 505 11.30 -22.46 30.03
CA MET A 505 11.26 -21.57 28.87
C MET A 505 10.24 -22.07 27.83
N PRO A 506 9.59 -21.16 27.07
CA PRO A 506 8.57 -21.54 26.09
C PRO A 506 9.09 -22.45 24.99
N VAL A 507 8.35 -23.51 24.71
CA VAL A 507 8.63 -24.51 23.66
C VAL A 507 7.43 -24.79 22.75
N ALA A 508 6.25 -24.27 23.09
CA ALA A 508 5.14 -24.22 22.15
C ALA A 508 4.30 -22.97 22.41
N CYS A 509 3.95 -22.26 21.34
CA CYS A 509 3.13 -21.06 21.42
C CYS A 509 2.19 -20.96 20.24
N ARG A 510 1.11 -20.20 20.41
CA ARG A 510 0.26 -19.73 19.32
C ARG A 510 0.27 -18.22 19.23
N PHE A 511 0.17 -17.71 18.02
CA PHE A 511 0.36 -16.31 17.67
C PHE A 511 -0.78 -15.82 16.79
N ALA A 512 -1.24 -14.60 17.01
CA ALA A 512 -2.29 -13.99 16.22
C ALA A 512 -2.11 -12.47 16.04
N LYS A 513 -2.25 -12.04 14.79
CA LYS A 513 -2.46 -10.66 14.33
C LYS A 513 -3.88 -10.54 13.78
N GLN A 514 -4.37 -9.34 13.52
CA GLN A 514 -5.73 -9.12 13.01
C GLN A 514 -6.10 -10.03 11.82
N THR A 515 -5.15 -10.27 10.91
CA THR A 515 -5.35 -11.01 9.65
C THR A 515 -4.73 -12.41 9.65
N THR A 516 -3.89 -12.74 10.62
CA THR A 516 -3.05 -13.96 10.57
C THR A 516 -2.98 -14.68 11.90
N ARG A 517 -2.98 -16.02 11.85
CA ARG A 517 -2.80 -16.91 13.00
C ARG A 517 -1.79 -18.00 12.68
N SER A 518 -0.89 -18.26 13.60
CA SER A 518 0.15 -19.28 13.43
C SER A 518 0.45 -19.94 14.77
N ALA A 519 1.07 -21.12 14.74
CA ALA A 519 1.50 -21.80 15.95
C ALA A 519 2.82 -22.52 15.72
N PHE A 520 3.55 -22.79 16.79
CA PHE A 520 4.71 -23.66 16.72
C PHE A 520 4.80 -24.57 17.95
N PHE A 521 5.45 -25.70 17.73
CA PHE A 521 5.96 -26.64 18.71
C PHE A 521 7.42 -26.87 18.37
N SER A 522 8.34 -26.53 19.28
CA SER A 522 9.78 -26.72 19.08
C SER A 522 10.25 -28.16 19.32
N PHE A 523 9.30 -29.06 19.54
CA PHE A 523 9.42 -30.50 19.68
C PHE A 523 8.37 -31.19 18.79
N PRO A 524 8.56 -32.47 18.42
CA PRO A 524 7.63 -33.18 17.54
C PRO A 524 6.46 -33.74 18.36
N LEU A 525 5.22 -33.44 17.98
CA LEU A 525 4.04 -33.95 18.68
C LEU A 525 3.88 -35.47 18.56
N TYR A 526 4.28 -36.06 17.44
CA TYR A 526 4.26 -37.52 17.24
C TYR A 526 4.98 -38.33 18.32
N VAL A 527 6.08 -37.81 18.88
CA VAL A 527 6.89 -38.54 19.86
C VAL A 527 6.41 -38.35 21.31
N MET A 528 5.28 -37.66 21.50
CA MET A 528 4.63 -37.54 22.81
C MET A 528 3.65 -38.68 23.04
N GLU A 529 3.43 -39.01 24.32
CA GLU A 529 2.40 -39.93 24.77
C GLU A 529 1.02 -39.36 24.40
N ASN A 530 0.17 -40.20 23.81
CA ASN A 530 -1.19 -39.83 23.42
C ASN A 530 -2.21 -40.89 23.87
N ASP A 531 -1.87 -41.70 24.87
CA ASP A 531 -2.72 -42.80 25.35
C ASP A 531 -4.05 -42.31 25.91
N GLU A 532 -4.08 -41.06 26.42
CA GLU A 532 -5.30 -40.41 26.95
C GLU A 532 -5.81 -39.30 26.02
N GLY A 533 -5.28 -39.19 24.80
CA GLY A 533 -5.70 -38.19 23.81
C GLY A 533 -5.16 -36.78 24.04
N GLN A 534 -4.09 -36.62 24.84
CA GLN A 534 -3.53 -35.31 25.18
C GLN A 534 -3.04 -34.55 23.94
N VAL A 535 -2.33 -35.22 23.02
CA VAL A 535 -1.83 -34.62 21.79
C VAL A 535 -2.96 -34.27 20.83
N THR A 536 -3.97 -35.16 20.73
CA THR A 536 -5.17 -34.88 19.94
C THR A 536 -5.88 -33.62 20.44
N THR A 537 -6.03 -33.48 21.76
CA THR A 537 -6.64 -32.29 22.38
C THR A 537 -5.88 -31.00 22.03
N VAL A 538 -4.54 -31.05 22.05
CA VAL A 538 -3.69 -29.92 21.67
C VAL A 538 -3.89 -29.56 20.20
N LEU A 539 -3.85 -30.55 19.31
CA LEU A 539 -4.05 -30.35 17.88
C LEU A 539 -5.44 -29.80 17.60
N ASP A 540 -6.51 -30.36 18.17
CA ASP A 540 -7.88 -29.84 18.03
C ASP A 540 -7.96 -28.37 18.45
N SER A 541 -7.32 -27.99 19.57
CA SER A 541 -7.29 -26.60 20.01
C SER A 541 -6.46 -25.69 19.10
N ILE A 542 -5.36 -26.16 18.52
CA ILE A 542 -4.57 -25.37 17.56
C ILE A 542 -5.36 -25.17 16.27
N PHE A 543 -5.98 -26.21 15.76
CA PHE A 543 -6.77 -26.14 14.54
C PHE A 543 -8.01 -25.29 14.72
N SER A 544 -8.71 -25.42 15.84
CA SER A 544 -9.77 -24.49 16.23
C SER A 544 -9.24 -23.05 16.31
N PHE A 545 -8.05 -22.82 16.86
CA PHE A 545 -7.47 -21.49 16.92
C PHE A 545 -7.15 -20.92 15.54
N VAL A 546 -6.45 -21.66 14.67
CA VAL A 546 -6.04 -21.15 13.36
C VAL A 546 -7.22 -21.03 12.38
N SER A 547 -8.28 -21.81 12.56
CA SER A 547 -9.49 -21.78 11.72
C SER A 547 -10.48 -20.66 12.07
N LEU A 548 -10.23 -19.91 13.15
CA LEU A 548 -11.11 -18.82 13.58
C LEU A 548 -10.56 -17.44 13.22
N GLY A 549 -11.45 -16.51 12.88
CA GLY A 549 -11.14 -15.08 12.76
C GLY A 549 -11.00 -14.40 14.13
N PHE A 550 -10.70 -13.11 14.14
CA PHE A 550 -11.05 -12.27 15.30
C PHE A 550 -12.53 -11.92 15.19
N GLU A 551 -13.26 -11.90 16.31
CA GLU A 551 -14.62 -11.34 16.31
C GLU A 551 -14.54 -9.87 15.87
N GLU A 552 -15.46 -9.42 15.00
CA GLU A 552 -15.60 -8.00 14.72
C GLU A 552 -15.77 -7.27 16.05
N GLU A 553 -14.88 -6.31 16.33
CA GLU A 553 -15.04 -5.45 17.49
C GLU A 553 -16.33 -4.64 17.32
N ASP A 554 -17.39 -5.11 17.97
CA ASP A 554 -18.54 -4.29 18.27
C ASP A 554 -18.00 -3.15 19.15
N THR A 555 -17.75 -1.97 18.57
CA THR A 555 -17.06 -0.80 19.16
C THR A 555 -17.63 -0.32 20.51
N THR A 556 -18.72 -0.93 20.99
CA THR A 556 -19.33 -0.74 22.31
C THR A 556 -18.99 -1.81 23.36
N GLN A 557 -18.32 -2.92 23.03
CA GLN A 557 -18.04 -4.06 23.93
C GLN A 557 -16.57 -4.22 24.39
N SER A 558 -15.66 -3.33 23.97
CA SER A 558 -14.22 -3.43 24.29
C SER A 558 -13.91 -3.36 25.79
N GLU A 559 -14.83 -2.89 26.64
CA GLU A 559 -14.66 -2.93 28.10
C GLU A 559 -15.06 -4.26 28.77
N SER A 560 -15.78 -5.16 28.08
CA SER A 560 -16.38 -6.35 28.71
C SER A 560 -15.61 -7.65 28.47
N LEU A 561 -15.04 -7.85 27.28
CA LEU A 561 -14.19 -9.01 26.97
C LEU A 561 -12.83 -8.95 27.69
N PHE A 562 -12.38 -7.74 28.05
CA PHE A 562 -11.16 -7.50 28.84
C PHE A 562 -11.19 -8.02 30.28
N LYS A 563 -12.35 -8.50 30.78
CA LYS A 563 -12.51 -9.02 32.14
C LYS A 563 -12.67 -10.54 32.25
N MET A 564 -12.71 -11.28 31.14
CA MET A 564 -12.94 -12.73 31.20
C MET A 564 -11.67 -13.59 31.21
N TRP A 565 -10.49 -12.99 31.05
CA TRP A 565 -9.20 -13.70 31.05
C TRP A 565 -8.18 -13.11 32.04
N TRP A 566 -8.67 -12.71 33.23
CA TRP A 566 -7.86 -12.43 34.42
C TRP A 566 -8.50 -13.02 35.68
#